data_AF-A0A0D6NMN7-F1
#
_entry.id   AF-A0A0D6NMN7-F1
#
_cell.length_a   1.000
_cell.length_b   1.000
_cell.length_c   1.000
_cell.angle_alpha   90.00
_cell.angle_beta   90.00
_cell.angle_gamma   90.00
#
_symmetry.space_group_name_H-M   'P 1'
#
loop_
_entity.id
_entity.type
_entity.pdbx_description
1 polymer ?
#
loop_
_entity_poly.entity_id
_entity_poly.type
_entity_poly.pdbx_seq_one_letter_code
_entity_poly.pdbx_strand_id
1 'polypeptide(L)' 'MSAIKPPHGFKLAYARDLKSSEWAKFGTQARAPEFLKQCAYADPNNIRVIERDGRECIFVRAK' A
#
# COMPACT_ATOMS: atom_id res chain seq x y z
N MET A 1 -16.56 -6.57 -7.66
CA MET A 1 -15.33 -5.85 -7.28
C MET A 1 -14.74 -6.53 -6.05
N SER A 2 -13.71 -7.37 -6.21
CA SER A 2 -13.09 -8.08 -5.08
C SER A 2 -12.31 -7.08 -4.24
N ALA A 3 -12.75 -6.86 -2.99
CA ALA A 3 -11.98 -6.07 -2.04
C ALA A 3 -10.63 -6.76 -1.81
N ILE A 4 -9.53 -6.03 -1.99
CA ILE A 4 -8.18 -6.55 -1.74
C ILE A 4 -8.08 -6.75 -0.23
N LYS A 5 -8.13 -8.02 0.19
CA LYS A 5 -8.10 -8.36 1.62
C LYS A 5 -6.67 -8.16 2.14
N PRO A 6 -6.49 -7.34 3.19
CA PRO A 6 -5.17 -7.18 3.79
C PRO A 6 -4.69 -8.50 4.41
N PRO A 7 -3.37 -8.74 4.44
CA PRO A 7 -2.79 -9.82 5.23
C PRO A 7 -3.17 -9.71 6.72
N HIS A 8 -3.19 -10.84 7.43
CA HIS A 8 -3.58 -10.88 8.85
C HIS A 8 -2.70 -9.93 9.70
N GLY A 9 -3.32 -9.03 10.46
CA GLY A 9 -2.62 -8.02 11.26
C GLY A 9 -2.16 -6.76 10.50
N PHE A 10 -2.49 -6.65 9.21
CA PHE A 10 -2.19 -5.46 8.41
C PHE A 10 -3.46 -4.67 8.08
N LYS A 11 -3.31 -3.36 7.93
CA LYS A 11 -4.31 -2.44 7.41
C LYS A 11 -3.84 -1.89 6.07
N LEU A 12 -4.78 -1.65 5.16
CA LEU A 12 -4.48 -0.97 3.90
C LEU A 12 -4.07 0.47 4.21
N ALA A 13 -2.84 0.85 3.84
CA ALA A 13 -2.38 2.23 3.95
C ALA A 13 -2.62 2.99 2.64
N TYR A 14 -2.29 2.37 1.50
CA TYR A 14 -2.42 2.99 0.18
C TYR A 14 -2.81 1.94 -0.87
N ALA A 15 -3.57 2.37 -1.88
CA ALA A 15 -3.84 1.59 -3.08
C ALA A 15 -3.89 2.49 -4.31
N ARG A 16 -3.39 2.00 -5.44
CA ARG A 16 -3.59 2.61 -6.75
C ARG A 16 -3.84 1.56 -7.81
N ASP A 17 -4.48 1.96 -8.90
CA ASP A 17 -4.48 1.16 -10.13
C ASP A 17 -3.13 1.33 -10.83
N LEU A 18 -2.58 0.26 -11.40
CA LEU A 18 -1.30 0.31 -12.13
C LEU A 18 -1.39 1.19 -13.38
N LYS A 19 -2.61 1.35 -13.93
CA LYS A 19 -2.89 2.26 -15.04
C LYS A 19 -3.09 3.71 -14.60
N SER A 20 -3.17 3.96 -13.29
CA SER A 20 -3.31 5.30 -12.72
C SER A 20 -1.95 5.79 -12.22
N SER A 21 -1.57 6.98 -12.65
CA SER A 21 -0.45 7.72 -12.07
C SER A 21 -0.82 8.33 -10.71
N GLU A 22 -2.11 8.36 -10.37
CA GLU A 22 -2.60 8.96 -9.12
C GLU A 22 -2.90 7.90 -8.06
N TRP A 23 -2.35 8.13 -6.87
CA TRP A 23 -2.68 7.38 -5.66
C TRP A 23 -4.00 7.88 -5.07
N ALA A 24 -4.92 6.96 -4.75
CA ALA A 24 -6.14 7.32 -4.04
C ALA A 24 -5.78 7.81 -2.63
N LYS A 25 -6.00 9.11 -2.37
CA LYS A 25 -5.50 9.85 -1.21
C LYS A 25 -6.04 9.32 0.12
N PHE A 26 -5.15 8.92 1.02
CA PHE A 26 -5.36 9.06 2.47
C PHE A 26 -4.24 9.98 3.00
N GLY A 27 -4.59 11.16 3.52
CA GLY A 27 -3.62 12.08 4.14
C GLY A 27 -2.56 12.66 3.20
N THR A 28 -2.92 13.70 2.43
CA THR A 28 -2.11 14.83 1.91
C THR A 28 -0.57 14.74 1.82
N GLN A 29 0.03 13.63 1.40
CA GLN A 29 1.48 13.58 1.14
C GLN A 29 1.78 12.86 -0.18
N ALA A 30 2.10 13.65 -1.21
CA ALA A 30 2.48 13.13 -2.54
C ALA A 30 3.68 12.17 -2.51
N ARG A 31 4.55 12.28 -1.49
CA ARG A 31 5.75 11.43 -1.30
C ARG A 31 5.52 10.20 -0.42
N ALA A 32 4.35 10.09 0.23
CA ALA A 32 4.06 8.98 1.13
C ALA A 32 4.17 7.58 0.48
N PRO A 33 3.71 7.33 -0.76
CA PRO A 33 3.78 5.99 -1.32
C PRO A 33 5.20 5.54 -1.66
N GLU A 34 6.05 6.41 -2.25
CA GLU A 34 7.47 6.07 -2.50
C GLU A 34 8.23 5.85 -1.18
N PHE A 35 7.99 6.72 -0.20
CA PHE A 35 8.57 6.54 1.14
C PHE A 35 8.14 5.22 1.77
N LEU A 36 6.85 4.87 1.71
CA LEU A 36 6.36 3.60 2.24
C LEU A 36 6.92 2.39 1.49
N LYS A 37 7.21 2.49 0.19
CA LYS A 37 7.93 1.43 -0.55
C LYS A 37 9.36 1.27 -0.04
N GLN A 38 10.06 2.39 0.20
CA GLN A 38 11.39 2.35 0.80
C GLN A 38 11.35 1.76 2.21
N CYS A 39 10.36 2.12 3.02
CA CYS A 39 10.17 1.53 4.34
C CYS A 39 9.78 0.05 4.27
N ALA A 40 9.05 -0.40 3.25
CA ALA A 40 8.79 -1.83 3.02
C ALA A 40 10.06 -2.61 2.67
N TYR A 41 11.01 -1.98 1.97
CA TYR A 41 12.33 -2.57 1.73
C TYR A 41 13.14 -2.67 3.03
N ALA A 42 13.09 -1.63 3.87
CA ALA A 42 13.80 -1.61 5.15
C ALA A 42 13.16 -2.53 6.21
N ASP A 43 11.84 -2.66 6.21
CA ASP A 43 11.08 -3.39 7.24
C ASP A 43 9.86 -4.15 6.65
N PRO A 44 10.12 -5.25 5.92
CA PRO A 44 9.07 -6.05 5.26
C PRO A 44 8.13 -6.78 6.24
N ASN A 45 8.49 -6.79 7.53
CA ASN A 45 7.68 -7.37 8.60
C ASN A 45 6.53 -6.46 9.04
N ASN A 46 6.68 -5.13 8.87
CA ASN A 46 5.66 -4.17 9.24
C ASN A 46 5.03 -3.46 8.03
N ILE A 47 5.67 -3.45 6.86
CA ILE A 47 5.11 -2.84 5.66
C ILE A 47 5.24 -3.79 4.48
N ARG A 48 4.15 -4.01 3.75
CA ARG A 48 4.10 -4.91 2.60
C ARG A 48 3.52 -4.21 1.39
N VAL A 49 4.19 -4.37 0.25
CA VAL A 49 3.68 -3.95 -1.06
C VAL A 49 3.20 -5.20 -1.78
N ILE A 50 1.93 -5.20 -2.21
CA ILE A 50 1.30 -6.31 -2.91
C ILE A 50 0.65 -5.77 -4.17
N GLU A 51 0.97 -6.38 -5.30
CA GLU A 51 0.28 -6.15 -6.56
C GLU A 51 -0.79 -7.23 -6.77
N ARG A 52 -2.03 -6.82 -7.00
CA ARG A 52 -3.13 -7.73 -7.32
C ARG A 52 -4.18 -7.09 -8.19
N ASP A 53 -4.69 -7.84 -9.17
CA ASP A 53 -5.80 -7.43 -10.04
C ASP A 53 -5.57 -6.08 -10.73
N GLY A 54 -4.32 -5.82 -11.14
CA GLY A 54 -3.94 -4.55 -11.76
C GLY A 54 -3.84 -3.37 -10.80
N ARG A 55 -3.79 -3.62 -9.48
CA ARG A 55 -3.65 -2.60 -8.43
C ARG A 55 -2.42 -2.85 -7.57
N GLU A 56 -1.69 -1.79 -7.29
CA GLU A 56 -0.60 -1.78 -6.33
C GLU A 56 -1.13 -1.31 -4.98
N CYS A 57 -0.98 -2.14 -3.95
CA CYS A 57 -1.45 -1.87 -2.60
C CYS A 57 -0.28 -1.92 -1.61
N ILE A 58 -0.28 -0.98 -0.67
CA ILE A 58 0.66 -0.92 0.44
C ILE A 58 -0.11 -1.16 1.73
N PHE A 59 0.32 -2.15 2.48
CA PHE A 59 -0.24 -2.58 3.75
C PHE A 59 0.75 -2.29 4.87
N VAL A 60 0.25 -1.77 5.98
CA VAL A 60 1.04 -1.52 7.19
C VAL A 60 0.49 -2.34 8.35
N ARG A 61 1.36 -2.91 9.18
CA ARG A 61 0.96 -3.67 10.36
C ARG A 61 0.31 -2.72 11.35
N ALA A 62 -0.93 -3.03 11.74
CA ALA A 62 -1.56 -2.32 12.84
C ALA A 62 -1.01 -2.93 14.14
N LYS A 63 -0.36 -2.11 14.95
CA LYS A 63 -0.11 -2.48 16.36
C LYS A 63 -1.43 -2.62 17.10
#